data_AF-A0A957KNX6-F1
#
_entry.id   AF-A0A957KNX6-F1
#
_cell.length_a   1.000
_cell.length_b   1.000
_cell.length_c   1.000
_cell.angle_alpha   90.00
_cell.angle_beta   90.00
_cell.angle_gamma   90.00
#
_symmetry.space_group_name_H-M   'P 1'
#
loop_
_entity.id
_entity.type
_entity.pdbx_description
1 polymer ?
#
loop_
_entity_poly.entity_id
_entity_poly.type
_entity_poly.pdbx_seq_one_letter_code
_entity_poly.pdbx_strand_id
1 'polypeptide(L)'
;ARMIMLGLRFTGEVPFHTVYLHGLVRDEQGRKMSKSLGNALDPLDLIAEYGTDALRFTLLTGGTPGNDLKLATSRVEANRNFANKIWNAARFVVMKLEEGVEIDWSDPNSPAYALPETAALSLADRWILSRYETVRSEVTRLVDAWQLGEAGR
;
A
#
# COMPACT_ATOMS: atom_id res chain seq x y z
N ALA A 1 15.68 -13.76 18.53
CA ALA A 1 16.75 -14.52 19.24
C ALA A 1 16.51 -16.03 19.27
N ARG A 2 15.38 -16.53 19.79
CA ARG A 2 15.13 -17.99 19.93
C ARG A 2 15.22 -18.77 18.61
N MET A 3 14.61 -18.26 17.54
CA MET A 3 14.65 -18.92 16.22
C MET A 3 16.08 -19.05 15.67
N ILE A 4 16.90 -18.01 15.79
CA ILE A 4 18.30 -18.02 15.32
C ILE A 4 19.12 -19.06 16.09
N MET A 5 19.00 -19.08 17.43
CA MET A 5 19.71 -20.03 18.27
C MET A 5 19.35 -21.49 17.94
N LEU A 6 18.05 -21.78 17.77
CA LEU A 6 17.58 -23.13 17.47
C LEU A 6 17.92 -23.55 16.02
N GLY A 7 17.84 -22.63 15.05
CA GLY A 7 18.26 -22.87 13.67
C GLY A 7 19.73 -23.27 13.62
N LEU A 8 20.62 -22.45 14.17
CA LEU A 8 22.05 -22.76 14.22
C LEU A 8 22.36 -24.07 14.95
N ARG A 9 21.63 -24.38 16.03
CA ARG A 9 21.84 -25.63 16.78
C ARG A 9 21.42 -26.86 15.97
N PHE A 10 20.23 -26.83 15.35
CA PHE A 10 19.65 -28.03 14.75
C PHE A 10 19.97 -28.20 13.26
N THR A 11 20.17 -27.11 12.53
CA THR A 11 20.43 -27.15 11.08
C THR A 11 21.84 -26.68 10.73
N GLY A 12 22.52 -25.96 11.62
CA GLY A 12 23.81 -25.33 11.33
C GLY A 12 23.70 -24.08 10.45
N GLU A 13 22.48 -23.65 10.10
CA GLU A 13 22.22 -22.54 9.18
C GLU A 13 21.34 -21.47 9.85
N VAL A 14 21.46 -20.22 9.37
CA VAL A 14 20.58 -19.14 9.82
C VAL A 14 19.20 -19.29 9.17
N PRO A 15 18.09 -19.20 9.94
CA PRO A 15 16.75 -19.45 9.41
C PRO A 15 16.21 -18.34 8.51
N PHE A 16 16.81 -17.16 8.54
CA PHE A 16 16.44 -16.01 7.72
C PHE A 16 17.61 -15.01 7.64
N HIS A 17 17.72 -14.32 6.51
CA HIS A 17 18.79 -13.36 6.21
C HIS A 17 18.38 -11.90 6.45
N THR A 18 17.08 -11.63 6.45
CA THR A 18 16.51 -10.29 6.62
C THR A 18 15.40 -10.34 7.66
N VAL A 19 15.42 -9.42 8.61
CA VAL A 19 14.37 -9.27 9.63
C VAL A 19 13.83 -7.85 9.53
N TYR A 20 12.58 -7.74 9.09
CA TYR A 20 11.86 -6.47 9.07
C TYR A 20 11.14 -6.28 10.41
N LEU A 21 11.55 -5.27 11.18
CA LEU A 21 10.91 -4.94 12.46
C LEU A 21 9.99 -3.74 12.28
N HIS A 22 8.69 -3.95 12.49
CA HIS A 22 7.72 -2.86 12.59
C HIS A 22 7.46 -2.53 14.06
N GLY A 23 7.08 -1.28 14.34
CA GLY A 23 6.64 -0.90 15.69
C GLY A 23 5.26 -1.45 16.04
N LEU A 24 4.81 -1.09 17.24
CA LEU A 24 3.49 -1.42 17.74
C LEU A 24 2.45 -0.41 17.22
N VAL A 25 1.24 -0.91 16.96
CA VAL A 25 0.09 -0.04 16.78
C VAL A 25 -0.40 0.40 18.15
N ARG A 26 -0.57 1.70 18.32
CA ARG A 26 -1.01 2.39 19.52
C ARG A 26 -2.34 3.08 19.24
N ASP A 27 -3.08 3.37 20.31
CA ASP A 27 -4.26 4.23 20.19
C ASP A 27 -3.86 5.66 19.78
N GLU A 28 -4.86 6.49 19.52
CA GLU A 28 -4.67 7.89 19.12
C GLU A 28 -3.87 8.71 20.16
N GLN A 29 -3.95 8.35 21.44
CA GLN A 29 -3.18 8.99 22.51
C GLN A 29 -1.76 8.40 22.67
N GLY A 30 -1.37 7.39 21.89
CA GLY A 30 -0.07 6.74 21.97
C GLY A 30 0.06 5.70 23.10
N ARG A 31 -1.05 5.30 23.72
CA ARG A 31 -1.05 4.21 24.70
C ARG A 31 -1.05 2.87 23.97
N LYS A 32 -0.44 1.87 24.60
CA LYS A 32 -0.49 0.50 24.09
C LYS A 32 -1.96 0.07 24.01
N MET A 33 -2.40 -0.44 22.87
CA MET A 33 -3.72 -1.04 22.77
C MET A 33 -3.78 -2.32 23.61
N SER A 34 -4.77 -2.43 24.50
CA SER A 34 -5.04 -3.66 25.22
C SER A 34 -6.53 -3.81 25.54
N LYS A 35 -6.99 -5.07 25.57
CA LYS A 35 -8.35 -5.40 25.99
C LYS A 35 -8.64 -4.92 27.41
N SER A 36 -7.64 -4.95 28.29
CA SER A 36 -7.78 -4.50 29.68
C SER A 36 -7.96 -2.99 29.84
N LEU A 37 -7.43 -2.18 28.92
CA LEU A 37 -7.60 -0.72 28.94
C LEU A 37 -8.88 -0.26 28.22
N GLY A 38 -9.55 -1.16 27.51
CA GLY A 38 -10.73 -0.85 26.68
C GLY A 38 -10.42 0.01 25.45
N ASN A 39 -9.16 0.20 25.08
CA ASN A 39 -8.72 1.03 23.94
C ASN A 39 -8.31 0.20 22.71
N ALA A 40 -8.62 -1.10 22.70
CA ALA A 40 -8.37 -1.95 21.54
C ALA A 40 -9.43 -1.70 20.47
N LEU A 41 -9.00 -1.33 19.26
CA LEU A 41 -9.85 -1.27 18.09
C LEU A 41 -9.90 -2.64 17.43
N ASP A 42 -11.10 -3.14 17.13
CA ASP A 42 -11.24 -4.35 16.33
C ASP A 42 -10.96 -4.01 14.85
N PRO A 43 -9.98 -4.67 14.19
CA PRO A 43 -9.73 -4.44 12.77
C PRO A 43 -10.95 -4.75 11.90
N LEU A 44 -11.82 -5.69 12.30
CA LEU A 44 -13.02 -6.04 11.53
C LEU A 44 -14.05 -4.93 11.52
N ASP A 45 -14.20 -4.20 12.63
CA ASP A 45 -15.08 -3.03 12.71
C ASP A 45 -14.59 -1.92 11.77
N LEU A 46 -13.27 -1.66 11.78
CA LEU A 46 -12.65 -0.69 10.88
C LEU A 46 -12.77 -1.10 9.41
N ILE A 47 -12.66 -2.40 9.11
CA ILE A 47 -12.86 -2.93 7.75
C ILE A 47 -14.31 -2.75 7.31
N ALA A 48 -15.27 -3.04 8.18
CA ALA A 48 -16.69 -2.88 7.88
C ALA A 48 -17.05 -1.40 7.62
N GLU A 49 -16.44 -0.47 8.36
CA GLU A 49 -16.73 0.97 8.25
C GLU A 49 -15.98 1.65 7.10
N TYR A 50 -14.68 1.34 6.92
CA TYR A 50 -13.79 2.08 6.03
C TYR A 50 -13.27 1.27 4.83
N GLY A 51 -13.38 -0.06 4.88
CA GLY A 51 -12.86 -0.98 3.86
C GLY A 51 -11.46 -1.50 4.16
N THR A 52 -11.17 -2.70 3.66
CA THR A 52 -9.89 -3.42 3.86
C THR A 52 -8.69 -2.64 3.35
N ASP A 53 -8.78 -2.05 2.16
CA ASP A 53 -7.67 -1.34 1.54
C ASP A 53 -7.32 -0.07 2.30
N ALA A 54 -8.32 0.64 2.83
CA ALA A 54 -8.11 1.82 3.66
C ALA A 54 -7.26 1.48 4.89
N LEU A 55 -7.67 0.44 5.63
CA LEU A 55 -6.94 0.00 6.83
C LEU A 55 -5.52 -0.50 6.49
N ARG A 56 -5.37 -1.34 5.46
CA ARG A 56 -4.05 -1.84 5.03
C ARG A 56 -3.12 -0.70 4.64
N PHE A 57 -3.62 0.26 3.87
CA PHE A 57 -2.84 1.40 3.43
C PHE A 57 -2.45 2.28 4.63
N THR A 58 -3.35 2.53 5.58
CA THR A 58 -3.02 3.26 6.83
C THR A 58 -1.95 2.59 7.66
N LEU A 59 -2.00 1.26 7.81
CA LEU A 59 -0.99 0.53 8.59
C LEU A 59 0.37 0.50 7.89
N LEU A 60 0.37 0.42 6.55
CA LEU A 60 1.58 0.37 5.75
C LEU A 60 2.31 1.73 5.70
N THR A 61 1.56 2.82 5.52
CA THR A 61 2.12 4.19 5.35
C THR A 61 2.19 4.99 6.65
N GLY A 62 1.52 4.51 7.70
CA GLY A 62 1.43 5.22 8.96
C GLY A 62 2.73 5.25 9.78
N GLY A 63 3.65 4.30 9.55
CA GLY A 63 4.85 4.14 10.36
C GLY A 63 6.10 3.85 9.54
N THR A 64 7.25 4.27 10.05
CA THR A 64 8.56 3.83 9.54
C THR A 64 9.00 2.56 10.28
N PRO A 65 9.85 1.73 9.65
CA PRO A 65 10.38 0.52 10.31
C PRO A 65 10.98 0.88 11.68
N GLY A 66 10.64 0.09 12.71
CA GLY A 66 11.08 0.30 14.08
C GLY A 66 10.32 1.36 14.89
N ASN A 67 9.44 2.16 14.29
CA ASN A 67 8.67 3.18 14.99
C ASN A 67 7.21 2.76 15.21
N ASP A 68 6.67 3.13 16.37
CA ASP A 68 5.28 2.86 16.72
C ASP A 68 4.31 3.76 15.93
N LEU A 69 3.18 3.18 15.52
CA LEU A 69 2.12 3.86 14.78
C LEU A 69 0.99 4.26 15.72
N LYS A 70 0.63 5.54 15.77
CA LYS A 70 -0.63 5.99 16.39
C LYS A 70 -1.76 5.84 15.38
N LEU A 71 -2.69 4.93 15.65
CA LEU A 71 -3.85 4.70 14.79
C LEU A 71 -4.98 5.63 15.22
N ALA A 72 -5.27 6.62 14.38
CA ALA A 72 -6.45 7.46 14.47
C ALA A 72 -7.44 7.04 13.38
N THR A 73 -8.71 6.90 13.71
CA THR A 73 -9.77 6.53 12.74
C THR A 73 -9.86 7.55 11.61
N SER A 74 -9.63 8.83 11.90
CA SER A 74 -9.53 9.90 10.90
C SER A 74 -8.46 9.65 9.82
N ARG A 75 -7.36 8.95 10.15
CA ARG A 75 -6.36 8.54 9.14
C ARG A 75 -6.85 7.39 8.27
N VAL A 76 -7.67 6.49 8.82
CA VAL A 76 -8.30 5.41 8.06
C VAL A 76 -9.33 5.99 7.09
N GLU A 77 -10.13 6.95 7.57
CA GLU A 77 -11.08 7.70 6.75
C GLU A 77 -10.40 8.45 5.60
N ALA A 78 -9.31 9.17 5.88
CA ALA A 78 -8.53 9.85 4.85
C ALA A 78 -8.04 8.89 3.76
N ASN A 79 -7.59 7.70 4.14
CA ASN A 79 -7.12 6.68 3.21
C ASN A 79 -8.25 5.99 2.44
N ARG A 80 -9.44 5.86 3.02
CA ARG A 80 -10.66 5.49 2.29
C ARG A 80 -10.98 6.51 1.20
N ASN A 81 -10.90 7.80 1.53
CA ASN A 81 -11.16 8.88 0.56
C ASN A 81 -10.12 8.88 -0.57
N PHE A 82 -8.86 8.59 -0.25
CA PHE A 82 -7.80 8.40 -1.25
C PHE A 82 -8.09 7.21 -2.18
N ALA A 83 -8.44 6.03 -1.63
CA ALA A 83 -8.82 4.87 -2.43
C ALA A 83 -10.04 5.18 -3.34
N ASN A 84 -11.04 5.89 -2.83
CA ASN A 84 -12.17 6.36 -3.62
C ASN A 84 -11.73 7.32 -4.75
N LYS A 85 -10.70 8.15 -4.55
CA LYS A 85 -10.17 9.02 -5.60
C LYS A 85 -9.51 8.21 -6.72
N ILE A 86 -8.74 7.17 -6.39
CA ILE A 86 -8.18 6.23 -7.36
C ILE A 86 -9.30 5.52 -8.14
N TRP A 87 -10.32 5.02 -7.43
CA TRP A 87 -11.48 4.38 -8.06
C TRP A 87 -12.19 5.32 -9.05
N ASN A 88 -12.41 6.58 -8.68
CA ASN A 88 -13.04 7.56 -9.57
C ASN A 88 -12.19 7.85 -10.81
N ALA A 89 -10.86 7.93 -10.68
CA ALA A 89 -9.96 8.12 -11.81
C ALA A 89 -9.96 6.90 -12.75
N ALA A 90 -9.84 5.70 -12.20
CA ALA A 90 -9.90 4.45 -12.96
C ALA A 90 -11.25 4.29 -13.68
N ARG A 91 -12.36 4.54 -12.97
CA ARG A 91 -13.70 4.53 -13.54
C ARG A 91 -13.86 5.53 -14.68
N PHE A 92 -13.32 6.74 -14.53
CA PHE A 92 -13.38 7.74 -15.60
C PHE A 92 -12.64 7.26 -16.86
N VAL A 93 -11.44 6.69 -16.71
CA VAL A 93 -10.68 6.13 -17.84
C VAL A 93 -11.46 4.99 -18.51
N VAL A 94 -11.97 4.05 -17.72
CA VAL A 94 -12.79 2.93 -18.20
C VAL A 94 -14.01 3.42 -18.99
N MET A 95 -14.71 4.43 -18.49
CA MET A 95 -15.86 5.03 -19.20
C MET A 95 -15.49 5.76 -20.50
N LYS A 96 -14.22 6.10 -20.69
CA LYS A 96 -13.72 6.79 -21.88
C LYS A 96 -13.09 5.85 -22.90
N LEU A 97 -12.92 4.57 -22.57
CA LEU A 97 -12.54 3.56 -23.54
C LEU A 97 -13.62 3.49 -24.64
N GLU A 98 -13.19 3.18 -25.85
CA GLU A 98 -14.08 3.12 -27.02
C GLU A 98 -15.22 2.11 -26.81
N GLU A 99 -16.37 2.35 -27.45
CA GLU A 99 -17.49 1.41 -27.44
C GLU A 99 -17.02 0.05 -27.98
N GLY A 100 -17.22 -1.01 -27.18
CA GLY A 100 -16.86 -2.39 -27.54
C GLY A 100 -15.59 -2.94 -26.88
N VAL A 101 -14.89 -2.15 -26.05
CA VAL A 101 -13.78 -2.68 -25.24
C VAL A 101 -14.35 -3.46 -24.05
N GLU A 102 -14.26 -4.79 -24.11
CA GLU A 102 -14.56 -5.66 -22.97
C GLU A 102 -13.44 -5.61 -21.94
N ILE A 103 -13.81 -5.47 -20.67
CA ILE A 103 -12.89 -5.48 -19.53
C ILE A 103 -13.05 -6.83 -18.82
N ASP A 104 -11.97 -7.60 -18.81
CA ASP A 104 -11.86 -8.79 -17.98
C ASP A 104 -11.42 -8.37 -16.57
N TRP A 105 -12.37 -8.29 -15.65
CA TRP A 105 -12.11 -7.94 -14.25
C TRP A 105 -11.25 -8.97 -13.50
N SER A 106 -10.99 -10.15 -14.08
CA SER A 106 -10.09 -11.16 -13.53
C SER A 106 -8.64 -10.97 -13.97
N ASP A 107 -8.39 -10.23 -15.05
CA ASP A 107 -7.04 -9.89 -15.54
C ASP A 107 -6.70 -8.42 -15.22
N PRO A 108 -5.72 -8.16 -14.35
CA PRO A 108 -5.30 -6.80 -14.01
C PRO A 108 -4.69 -6.02 -15.20
N ASN A 109 -4.35 -6.70 -16.31
CA ASN A 109 -3.84 -6.06 -17.52
C ASN A 109 -4.92 -5.83 -18.58
N SER A 110 -6.17 -6.18 -18.28
CA SER A 110 -7.30 -5.97 -19.18
C SER A 110 -7.90 -4.56 -19.00
N PRO A 111 -8.24 -3.87 -20.09
CA PRO A 111 -7.97 -4.24 -21.48
C PRO A 111 -6.52 -3.92 -21.86
N ALA A 112 -5.94 -4.75 -22.73
CA ALA A 112 -4.60 -4.50 -23.24
C ALA A 112 -4.60 -3.21 -24.07
N TYR A 113 -3.95 -2.17 -23.55
CA TYR A 113 -3.83 -0.89 -24.24
C TYR A 113 -2.42 -0.73 -24.83
N ALA A 114 -2.35 -0.63 -26.16
CA ALA A 114 -1.10 -0.32 -26.85
C ALA A 114 -0.91 1.19 -26.90
N LEU A 115 0.20 1.68 -26.34
CA LEU A 115 0.56 3.10 -26.44
C LEU A 115 0.78 3.47 -27.92
N PRO A 116 0.26 4.63 -28.37
CA PRO A 116 0.58 5.16 -29.69
C PRO A 116 2.08 5.38 -29.89
N GLU A 117 2.51 5.47 -31.14
CA GLU A 117 3.89 5.87 -31.45
C GLU A 117 4.22 7.21 -30.81
N THR A 118 5.48 7.39 -30.38
CA THR A 118 5.92 8.60 -29.67
C THR A 118 5.62 9.88 -30.46
N ALA A 119 5.67 9.82 -31.79
CA ALA A 119 5.34 10.94 -32.68
C ALA A 119 3.88 11.41 -32.56
N ALA A 120 2.96 10.51 -32.23
CA ALA A 120 1.53 10.80 -32.08
C ALA A 120 1.15 11.29 -30.67
N LEU A 121 2.05 11.15 -29.68
CA LEU A 121 1.81 11.61 -28.31
C LEU A 121 1.87 13.13 -28.20
N SER A 122 0.86 13.73 -27.56
CA SER A 122 0.84 15.15 -27.23
C SER A 122 1.90 15.49 -26.16
N LEU A 123 2.15 16.78 -25.95
CA LEU A 123 3.03 17.22 -24.86
C LEU A 123 2.52 16.76 -23.49
N ALA A 124 1.20 16.76 -23.28
CA ALA A 124 0.59 16.31 -22.04
C ALA A 124 0.81 14.81 -21.80
N ASP A 125 0.69 13.99 -22.85
CA ASP A 125 0.91 12.54 -22.78
C ASP A 125 2.37 12.22 -22.45
N ARG A 126 3.30 12.88 -23.14
CA ARG A 126 4.75 12.71 -22.86
C ARG A 126 5.10 13.15 -21.44
N TRP A 127 4.52 14.24 -20.98
CA TRP A 127 4.72 14.73 -19.62
C TRP A 127 4.21 13.74 -18.57
N ILE A 128 2.97 13.23 -18.70
CA ILE A 128 2.42 12.30 -17.70
C ILE A 128 3.14 10.95 -17.71
N LEU A 129 3.57 10.45 -18.87
CA LEU A 129 4.38 9.23 -18.98
C LEU A 129 5.75 9.41 -18.32
N SER A 130 6.40 10.56 -18.48
CA SER A 130 7.66 10.87 -17.79
C SER A 130 7.49 10.94 -16.27
N ARG A 131 6.39 11.52 -15.79
CA ARG A 131 6.04 11.55 -14.36
C ARG A 131 5.77 10.14 -13.84
N TYR A 132 5.02 9.33 -14.58
CA TYR A 132 4.77 7.93 -14.25
C TYR A 132 6.08 7.15 -14.09
N GLU A 133 7.00 7.24 -15.06
CA GLU A 133 8.27 6.52 -15.00
C GLU A 133 9.15 6.95 -13.81
N THR A 134 9.15 8.25 -13.49
CA THR A 134 9.82 8.77 -12.30
C THR A 134 9.25 8.12 -11.02
N VAL A 135 7.93 8.10 -10.89
CA VAL A 135 7.25 7.52 -9.73
C VAL A 135 7.48 6.01 -9.68
N ARG A 136 7.36 5.30 -10.81
CA ARG A 136 7.59 3.86 -10.89
C ARG A 136 8.99 3.51 -10.40
N SER A 137 10.02 4.18 -10.91
CA SER A 137 11.40 3.95 -10.51
C SER A 137 11.63 4.21 -9.02
N GLU A 138 11.06 5.30 -8.49
CA GLU A 138 11.24 5.66 -7.07
C GLU A 138 10.51 4.69 -6.13
N VAL A 139 9.26 4.34 -6.45
CA VAL A 139 8.49 3.36 -5.68
C VAL A 139 9.17 2.00 -5.69
N THR A 140 9.65 1.51 -6.83
CA THR A 140 10.42 0.25 -6.91
C THR A 140 11.64 0.31 -5.99
N ARG A 141 12.43 1.38 -6.08
CA ARG A 141 13.63 1.56 -5.24
C ARG A 141 13.29 1.55 -3.74
N LEU A 142 12.22 2.22 -3.33
CA LEU A 142 11.79 2.29 -1.93
C LEU A 142 11.29 0.93 -1.42
N VAL A 143 10.52 0.20 -2.25
CA VAL A 143 10.04 -1.14 -1.90
C VAL A 143 11.20 -2.12 -1.76
N ASP A 144 12.16 -2.12 -2.68
CA ASP A 144 13.35 -2.98 -2.63
C ASP A 144 14.22 -2.68 -1.39
N ALA A 145 14.19 -1.44 -0.92
CA ALA A 145 14.87 -0.99 0.29
C ALA A 145 14.05 -1.19 1.59
N TRP A 146 12.90 -1.87 1.54
CA TRP A 146 11.97 -2.06 2.66
C TRP A 146 11.41 -0.75 3.25
N GLN A 147 11.42 0.34 2.47
CA GLN A 147 10.86 1.64 2.86
C GLN A 147 9.40 1.77 2.44
N LEU A 148 8.57 0.78 2.81
CA LEU A 148 7.18 0.66 2.36
C LEU A 148 6.31 1.88 2.72
N GLY A 149 6.58 2.47 3.89
CA GLY A 149 5.84 3.65 4.32
C GLY A 149 6.14 4.90 3.49
N GLU A 150 7.38 5.04 3.02
CA GLU A 150 7.75 6.14 2.11
C GLU A 150 7.26 5.86 0.69
N ALA A 151 7.27 4.59 0.25
CA ALA A 151 6.76 4.20 -1.06
C ALA A 151 5.27 4.50 -1.25
N GLY A 152 4.49 4.50 -0.17
CA GLY A 152 3.06 4.81 -0.21
C GLY A 152 2.69 6.27 0.09
N ARG A 153 3.67 7.17 0.23
CA ARG A 153 3.44 8.61 0.40
C ARG A 153 3.26 9.31 -0.94
#